data_AF-A0A2V9XRB1-F1
#
_entry.id   AF-A0A2V9XRB1-F1
#
_cell.length_a   1.000
_cell.length_b   1.000
_cell.length_c   1.000
_cell.angle_alpha   90.00
_cell.angle_beta   90.00
_cell.angle_gamma   90.00
#
_symmetry.space_group_name_H-M   'P 1'
#
loop_
_entity.id
_entity.type
_entity.pdbx_description
1 polymer ?
#
loop_
_entity_poly.entity_id
_entity_poly.type
_entity_poly.pdbx_seq_one_letter_code
_entity_poly.pdbx_strand_id
1 'polypeptide(L)'
;RDAQVAPAWPSYQGTSQFVGTSPSGRVSIYVDPSLGDPGLQNASDLLNDADRVANANDGIFGTTGGPVSVIVFALNGATDGTGGADHMGCDYVTGAAIEVDACFGNPGRVSALFEAELSECSMNGNLCGESTGEALSRWCAAFVSNNALADFATAPQWVADGMPDFVNSTDNTDQSADSTGCGMAFISWMISQGHSLSQIAPAMVNLGDGGTFAELYGNLTSDDPANAWPNFQDAINSLPNGVTNDDPFNGLGQPTQMTHVSPRSAELVGRILATIITDLAAGRQPEQIAANVRTALLPAARPIAPTICKPGSKRLLPPGKTTKRSMTA
;
A
#
# COMPACT_ATOMS: atom_id res chain seq x y z
N ARG A 1 18.17 -11.79 26.60
CA ARG A 1 17.83 -10.80 25.55
C ARG A 1 16.74 -9.95 26.16
N ASP A 2 16.93 -8.64 26.19
CA ASP A 2 15.91 -7.74 26.72
C ASP A 2 14.63 -7.91 25.89
N ALA A 3 13.48 -7.92 26.57
CA ALA A 3 12.18 -8.02 25.88
C ALA A 3 12.03 -6.82 24.96
N GLN A 4 11.62 -7.05 23.71
CA GLN A 4 11.41 -5.95 22.77
C GLN A 4 10.29 -5.06 23.30
N VAL A 5 10.58 -3.78 23.47
CA VAL A 5 9.62 -2.81 23.99
C VAL A 5 8.63 -2.49 22.87
N ALA A 6 7.35 -2.74 23.13
CA ALA A 6 6.28 -2.38 22.20
C ALA A 6 6.23 -0.86 22.01
N PRO A 7 5.96 -0.36 20.79
CA PRO A 7 5.72 1.05 20.58
C PRO A 7 4.43 1.51 21.28
N ALA A 8 4.21 2.82 21.34
CA ALA A 8 2.89 3.35 21.63
C ALA A 8 1.98 3.06 20.43
N TRP A 9 0.88 2.35 20.69
CA TRP A 9 -0.09 2.01 19.67
C TRP A 9 -1.11 3.15 19.47
N PRO A 10 -1.58 3.40 18.22
CA PRO A 10 -2.59 4.42 17.92
C PRO A 10 -3.81 4.40 18.85
N SER A 11 -4.40 3.23 19.06
CA SER A 11 -5.64 3.05 19.80
C SER A 11 -5.61 1.90 20.82
N TYR A 12 -4.78 0.87 20.65
CA TYR A 12 -4.68 -0.24 21.59
C TYR A 12 -4.07 0.20 22.93
N GLN A 13 -4.87 0.07 24.01
CA GLN A 13 -4.48 0.47 25.37
C GLN A 13 -4.03 -0.69 26.26
N GLY A 14 -4.08 -1.93 25.75
CA GLY A 14 -3.72 -3.12 26.52
C GLY A 14 -2.21 -3.35 26.60
N THR A 15 -1.81 -4.47 27.21
CA THR A 15 -0.42 -4.94 27.16
C THR A 15 -0.26 -5.88 25.98
N SER A 16 0.50 -5.48 24.98
CA SER A 16 0.74 -6.29 23.79
C SER A 16 1.78 -7.39 24.07
N GLN A 17 1.52 -8.60 23.61
CA GLN A 17 2.47 -9.71 23.64
C GLN A 17 3.30 -9.73 22.36
N PHE A 18 4.63 -9.71 22.50
CA PHE A 18 5.53 -9.91 21.36
C PHE A 18 5.49 -11.35 20.86
N VAL A 19 5.32 -11.54 19.56
CA VAL A 19 5.26 -12.86 18.90
C VAL A 19 6.59 -13.18 18.22
N GLY A 20 7.16 -12.23 17.49
CA GLY A 20 8.44 -12.41 16.82
C GLY A 20 8.78 -11.27 15.86
N THR A 21 9.94 -11.39 15.24
CA THR A 21 10.37 -10.51 14.14
C THR A 21 10.60 -11.36 12.90
N SER A 22 10.16 -10.86 11.75
CA SER A 22 10.32 -11.54 10.47
C SER A 22 11.81 -11.80 10.16
N PRO A 23 12.15 -12.80 9.34
CA PRO A 23 13.54 -13.13 9.01
C PRO A 23 14.38 -11.97 8.47
N SER A 24 13.77 -11.05 7.71
CA SER A 24 14.44 -9.84 7.22
C SER A 24 14.75 -8.81 8.31
N GLY A 25 14.13 -8.93 9.49
CA GLY A 25 14.19 -7.92 10.56
C GLY A 25 13.27 -6.71 10.34
N ARG A 26 12.49 -6.67 9.25
CA ARG A 26 11.67 -5.50 8.89
C ARG A 26 10.36 -5.41 9.63
N VAL A 27 9.77 -6.53 10.05
CA VAL A 27 8.43 -6.53 10.65
C VAL A 27 8.47 -7.22 12.01
N SER A 28 8.13 -6.48 13.06
CA SER A 28 7.96 -7.03 14.41
C SER A 28 6.47 -7.20 14.71
N ILE A 29 6.05 -8.40 15.10
CA ILE A 29 4.63 -8.73 15.30
C ILE A 29 4.32 -8.85 16.80
N TYR A 30 3.21 -8.25 17.18
CA TYR A 30 2.59 -8.30 18.49
C TYR A 30 1.14 -8.75 18.39
N VAL A 31 0.57 -9.19 19.51
CA VAL A 31 -0.82 -9.59 19.62
C VAL A 31 -1.42 -9.10 20.93
N ASP A 32 -2.72 -8.81 20.94
CA ASP A 32 -3.49 -8.72 22.18
C ASP A 32 -3.67 -10.14 22.78
N PRO A 33 -3.03 -10.45 23.92
CA PRO A 33 -3.10 -11.79 24.51
C PRO A 33 -4.51 -12.18 24.97
N SER A 34 -5.43 -11.21 25.13
CA SER A 34 -6.82 -11.49 25.51
C SER A 34 -7.60 -12.24 24.43
N LEU A 35 -7.12 -12.21 23.17
CA LEU A 35 -7.71 -12.95 22.05
C LEU A 35 -7.46 -14.47 22.10
N GLY A 36 -6.58 -14.94 22.98
CA GLY A 36 -6.23 -16.36 23.12
C GLY A 36 -5.60 -16.96 21.86
N ASP A 37 -5.74 -18.28 21.71
CA ASP A 37 -5.13 -19.05 20.62
C ASP A 37 -5.49 -18.53 19.22
N PRO A 38 -6.75 -18.15 18.90
CA PRO A 38 -7.09 -17.59 17.58
C PRO A 38 -6.33 -16.31 17.23
N GLY A 39 -6.17 -15.39 18.19
CA GLY A 39 -5.39 -14.17 17.99
C GLY A 39 -3.91 -14.47 17.81
N LEU A 40 -3.34 -15.37 18.64
CA LEU A 40 -1.95 -15.79 18.50
C LEU A 40 -1.71 -16.48 17.15
N GLN A 41 -2.67 -17.25 16.64
CA GLN A 41 -2.59 -17.87 15.32
C GLN A 41 -2.56 -16.81 14.22
N ASN A 42 -3.48 -15.82 14.23
CA ASN A 42 -3.43 -14.71 13.26
C ASN A 42 -2.08 -13.98 13.28
N ALA A 43 -1.54 -13.67 14.46
CA ALA A 43 -0.26 -13.00 14.58
C ALA A 43 0.91 -13.89 14.10
N SER A 44 0.86 -15.20 14.34
CA SER A 44 1.86 -16.15 13.85
C SER A 44 1.81 -16.31 12.33
N ASP A 45 0.61 -16.36 11.75
CA ASP A 45 0.42 -16.43 10.30
C ASP A 45 0.92 -15.14 9.62
N LEU A 46 0.59 -13.98 10.20
CA LEU A 46 1.11 -12.70 9.72
C LEU A 46 2.64 -12.64 9.82
N LEU A 47 3.24 -13.11 10.91
CA LEU A 47 4.70 -13.17 11.06
C LEU A 47 5.36 -14.01 9.95
N ASN A 48 4.74 -15.13 9.58
CA ASN A 48 5.23 -16.00 8.50
C ASN A 48 5.08 -15.37 7.11
N ASP A 49 4.10 -14.49 6.91
CA ASP A 49 3.81 -13.84 5.62
C ASP A 49 4.44 -12.44 5.48
N ALA A 50 4.88 -11.84 6.59
CA ALA A 50 5.28 -10.44 6.67
C ALA A 50 6.37 -10.04 5.66
N ASP A 51 7.38 -10.90 5.46
CA ASP A 51 8.45 -10.61 4.50
C ASP A 51 7.94 -10.69 3.04
N ARG A 52 6.95 -11.54 2.73
CA ARG A 52 6.35 -11.58 1.39
C ARG A 52 5.63 -10.26 1.11
N VAL A 53 4.80 -9.81 2.05
CA VAL A 53 4.05 -8.55 1.98
C VAL A 53 5.02 -7.38 1.82
N ALA A 54 5.99 -7.23 2.73
CA ALA A 54 6.95 -6.13 2.70
C ALA A 54 7.86 -6.12 1.46
N ASN A 55 8.15 -7.27 0.84
CA ASN A 55 8.90 -7.32 -0.41
C ASN A 55 8.04 -6.97 -1.63
N ALA A 56 6.75 -7.33 -1.63
CA ALA A 56 5.83 -6.96 -2.68
C ALA A 56 5.58 -5.44 -2.67
N ASN A 57 5.38 -4.88 -1.48
CA ASN A 57 5.27 -3.43 -1.25
C ASN A 57 6.50 -2.68 -1.81
N ASP A 58 7.72 -3.10 -1.45
CA ASP A 58 8.95 -2.52 -2.01
C ASP A 58 9.00 -2.59 -3.55
N GLY A 59 8.49 -3.68 -4.13
CA GLY A 59 8.41 -3.87 -5.58
C GLY A 59 7.42 -2.92 -6.25
N ILE A 60 6.32 -2.58 -5.57
CA ILE A 60 5.32 -1.60 -6.04
C ILE A 60 5.90 -0.19 -5.98
N PHE A 61 6.49 0.20 -4.85
CA PHE A 61 6.98 1.57 -4.68
C PHE A 61 8.39 1.79 -5.25
N GLY A 62 9.09 0.72 -5.65
CA GLY A 62 10.45 0.79 -6.20
C GLY A 62 11.52 1.22 -5.19
N THR A 63 11.19 1.24 -3.90
CA THR A 63 12.08 1.63 -2.80
C THR A 63 11.98 0.64 -1.65
N THR A 64 13.07 0.46 -0.91
CA THR A 64 13.07 -0.40 0.27
C THR A 64 12.50 0.34 1.47
N GLY A 65 11.39 -0.15 2.00
CA GLY A 65 10.75 0.42 3.19
C GLY A 65 11.55 0.28 4.49
N GLY A 66 11.12 1.04 5.50
CA GLY A 66 11.66 0.98 6.86
C GLY A 66 11.15 -0.22 7.67
N PRO A 67 11.64 -0.39 8.91
CA PRO A 67 11.08 -1.36 9.85
C PRO A 67 9.73 -0.88 10.40
N VAL A 68 8.82 -1.80 10.67
CA VAL A 68 7.52 -1.54 11.30
C VAL A 68 7.24 -2.52 12.45
N SER A 69 6.37 -2.12 13.36
CA SER A 69 5.77 -2.95 14.39
C SER A 69 4.27 -3.06 14.12
N VAL A 70 3.74 -4.27 14.14
CA VAL A 70 2.32 -4.54 13.87
C VAL A 70 1.70 -5.22 15.07
N ILE A 71 0.53 -4.78 15.50
CA ILE A 71 -0.28 -5.49 16.50
C ILE A 71 -1.56 -6.04 15.86
N VAL A 72 -1.85 -7.31 16.15
CA VAL A 72 -3.14 -7.94 15.87
C VAL A 72 -4.00 -7.89 17.13
N PHE A 73 -5.16 -7.22 17.07
CA PHE A 73 -6.10 -7.15 18.19
C PHE A 73 -7.54 -6.98 17.70
N ALA A 74 -8.51 -6.96 18.61
CA ALA A 74 -9.91 -6.72 18.25
C ALA A 74 -10.18 -5.21 18.05
N LEU A 75 -9.87 -4.69 16.86
CA LEU A 75 -10.03 -3.28 16.52
C LEU A 75 -11.54 -2.96 16.51
N ASN A 76 -11.96 -2.01 17.35
CA ASN A 76 -13.39 -1.74 17.62
C ASN A 76 -14.19 -2.96 18.12
N GLY A 77 -13.52 -3.95 18.73
CA GLY A 77 -14.16 -5.17 19.23
C GLY A 77 -14.53 -6.19 18.15
N ALA A 78 -14.09 -5.98 16.90
CA ALA A 78 -14.24 -6.95 15.82
C ALA A 78 -13.14 -8.03 15.88
N THR A 79 -13.41 -9.20 15.30
CA THR A 79 -12.39 -10.27 15.12
C THR A 79 -12.59 -10.99 13.78
N ASP A 80 -13.23 -10.29 12.84
CA ASP A 80 -13.58 -10.75 11.50
C ASP A 80 -12.89 -9.88 10.42
N GLY A 81 -11.97 -9.01 10.80
CA GLY A 81 -11.25 -8.07 9.95
C GLY A 81 -12.08 -6.85 9.53
N THR A 82 -13.33 -6.72 9.98
CA THR A 82 -14.20 -5.59 9.63
C THR A 82 -13.98 -4.37 10.52
N GLY A 83 -13.12 -4.48 11.54
CA GLY A 83 -12.57 -3.35 12.29
C GLY A 83 -11.57 -2.53 11.48
N GLY A 84 -10.95 -3.15 10.47
CA GLY A 84 -10.02 -2.49 9.55
C GLY A 84 -8.57 -2.48 10.02
N ALA A 85 -7.83 -1.45 9.65
CA ALA A 85 -6.47 -1.21 10.13
C ALA A 85 -6.21 0.28 10.28
N ASP A 86 -5.19 0.63 11.06
CA ASP A 86 -4.93 2.00 11.51
C ASP A 86 -3.44 2.23 11.75
N HIS A 87 -2.98 3.46 11.53
CA HIS A 87 -1.62 3.91 11.85
C HIS A 87 -1.60 5.44 11.97
N MET A 88 -0.60 6.00 12.66
CA MET A 88 -0.62 7.42 13.07
C MET A 88 0.12 8.38 12.14
N GLY A 89 0.66 7.92 11.02
CA GLY A 89 1.47 8.75 10.14
C GLY A 89 1.92 8.05 8.89
N CYS A 90 2.50 8.75 7.94
CA CYS A 90 2.50 8.30 6.54
C CYS A 90 3.88 7.90 6.05
N ASP A 91 4.71 7.52 7.01
CA ASP A 91 6.10 7.19 6.83
C ASP A 91 6.52 6.14 7.85
N TYR A 92 7.70 5.59 7.65
CA TYR A 92 8.30 4.60 8.54
C TYR A 92 8.82 5.18 9.87
N VAL A 93 8.53 6.44 10.19
CA VAL A 93 8.96 7.09 11.43
C VAL A 93 7.78 7.28 12.38
N THR A 94 6.67 7.80 11.85
CA THR A 94 5.45 8.17 12.56
C THR A 94 4.31 7.17 12.34
N GLY A 95 4.31 6.46 11.20
CA GLY A 95 3.36 5.41 10.84
C GLY A 95 3.79 3.99 11.18
N ALA A 96 5.04 3.80 11.61
CA ALA A 96 5.62 2.46 11.80
C ALA A 96 4.99 1.62 12.95
N ALA A 97 4.01 2.14 13.67
CA ALA A 97 3.18 1.38 14.62
C ALA A 97 1.80 1.14 13.98
N ILE A 98 1.65 -0.04 13.38
CA ILE A 98 0.48 -0.44 12.60
C ILE A 98 -0.45 -1.30 13.46
N GLU A 99 -1.73 -0.98 13.42
CA GLU A 99 -2.81 -1.69 14.09
C GLU A 99 -3.64 -2.45 13.06
N VAL A 100 -3.80 -3.75 13.24
CA VAL A 100 -4.57 -4.61 12.33
C VAL A 100 -5.67 -5.34 13.11
N ASP A 101 -6.90 -5.27 12.61
CA ASP A 101 -8.00 -6.05 13.15
C ASP A 101 -7.75 -7.55 12.99
N ALA A 102 -8.01 -8.30 14.05
CA ALA A 102 -7.98 -9.75 14.01
C ALA A 102 -9.04 -10.27 13.03
N CYS A 103 -8.72 -11.38 12.34
CA CYS A 103 -9.66 -12.07 11.47
C CYS A 103 -9.50 -13.58 11.63
N PHE A 104 -10.26 -14.15 12.57
CA PHE A 104 -10.07 -15.55 12.96
C PHE A 104 -10.38 -16.49 11.79
N GLY A 105 -9.43 -17.40 11.53
CA GLY A 105 -9.52 -18.36 10.42
C GLY A 105 -9.29 -17.77 9.03
N ASN A 106 -8.98 -16.47 8.90
CA ASN A 106 -8.70 -15.83 7.63
C ASN A 106 -7.42 -14.96 7.70
N PRO A 107 -6.24 -15.60 7.73
CA PRO A 107 -4.96 -14.90 7.80
C PRO A 107 -4.69 -14.04 6.55
N GLY A 108 -5.26 -14.39 5.39
CA GLY A 108 -5.13 -13.58 4.17
C GLY A 108 -5.73 -12.18 4.33
N ARG A 109 -6.86 -12.05 5.05
CA ARG A 109 -7.45 -10.74 5.38
C ARG A 109 -6.55 -9.93 6.31
N VAL A 110 -5.93 -10.56 7.30
CA VAL A 110 -4.96 -9.90 8.21
C VAL A 110 -3.75 -9.39 7.42
N SER A 111 -3.19 -10.18 6.51
CA SER A 111 -2.11 -9.73 5.61
C SER A 111 -2.53 -8.59 4.70
N ALA A 112 -3.77 -8.59 4.20
CA ALA A 112 -4.28 -7.52 3.34
C ALA A 112 -4.47 -6.20 4.09
N LEU A 113 -5.00 -6.25 5.31
CA LEU A 113 -5.10 -5.09 6.20
C LEU A 113 -3.71 -4.53 6.55
N PHE A 114 -2.75 -5.42 6.85
CA PHE A 114 -1.35 -4.99 7.05
C PHE A 114 -0.76 -4.31 5.81
N GLU A 115 -0.96 -4.87 4.61
CA GLU A 115 -0.42 -4.29 3.37
C GLU A 115 -1.00 -2.90 3.09
N ALA A 116 -2.29 -2.67 3.35
CA ALA A 116 -2.90 -1.36 3.16
C ALA A 116 -2.13 -0.31 3.98
N GLU A 117 -1.95 -0.50 5.28
CA GLU A 117 -1.23 0.46 6.13
C GLU A 117 0.27 0.54 5.82
N LEU A 118 0.90 -0.60 5.48
CA LEU A 118 2.31 -0.62 5.10
C LEU A 118 2.55 0.21 3.83
N SER A 119 1.64 0.13 2.86
CA SER A 119 1.74 0.91 1.63
C SER A 119 1.64 2.41 1.89
N GLU A 120 0.85 2.85 2.85
CA GLU A 120 0.82 4.26 3.26
C GLU A 120 2.14 4.71 3.89
N CYS A 121 2.81 3.85 4.67
CA CYS A 121 4.17 4.14 5.15
C CYS A 121 5.17 4.33 3.98
N SER A 122 4.96 3.62 2.86
CA SER A 122 5.77 3.76 1.64
C SER A 122 5.41 4.96 0.77
N MET A 123 4.34 5.69 1.09
CA MET A 123 4.00 6.96 0.44
C MET A 123 4.85 8.13 0.95
N ASN A 124 5.79 7.88 1.86
CA ASN A 124 6.90 8.77 2.26
C ASN A 124 6.44 10.15 2.74
N GLY A 125 5.44 10.15 3.61
CA GLY A 125 4.88 11.36 4.23
C GLY A 125 3.76 12.01 3.43
N ASN A 126 3.42 11.49 2.25
CA ASN A 126 2.39 12.02 1.37
C ASN A 126 1.17 11.06 1.28
N LEU A 127 0.08 11.54 0.68
CA LEU A 127 -1.13 10.85 0.22
C LEU A 127 -2.04 10.21 1.27
N CYS A 128 -1.49 9.78 2.40
CA CYS A 128 -2.29 9.29 3.53
C CYS A 128 -3.34 10.32 3.96
N GLY A 129 -4.50 9.88 4.44
CA GLY A 129 -5.54 10.81 4.83
C GLY A 129 -6.31 11.44 3.67
N GLU A 130 -5.85 11.27 2.43
CA GLU A 130 -6.45 11.76 1.19
C GLU A 130 -7.03 10.59 0.37
N SER A 131 -7.98 10.86 -0.50
CA SER A 131 -8.64 9.81 -1.31
C SER A 131 -7.69 9.08 -2.27
N THR A 132 -6.64 9.76 -2.73
CA THR A 132 -5.64 9.17 -3.63
C THR A 132 -4.76 8.15 -2.91
N GLY A 133 -4.36 8.42 -1.66
CA GLY A 133 -3.63 7.48 -0.82
C GLY A 133 -4.47 6.28 -0.45
N GLU A 134 -5.70 6.49 0.02
CA GLU A 134 -6.63 5.41 0.38
C GLU A 134 -6.93 4.48 -0.81
N ALA A 135 -7.17 5.03 -2.00
CA ALA A 135 -7.35 4.22 -3.20
C ALA A 135 -6.08 3.42 -3.55
N LEU A 136 -4.90 4.05 -3.47
CA LEU A 136 -3.64 3.38 -3.76
C LEU A 136 -3.33 2.27 -2.76
N SER A 137 -3.58 2.50 -1.46
CA SER A 137 -3.29 1.53 -0.40
C SER A 137 -4.19 0.29 -0.52
N ARG A 138 -5.47 0.49 -0.82
CA ARG A 138 -6.42 -0.59 -1.09
C ARG A 138 -6.08 -1.36 -2.36
N TRP A 139 -5.55 -0.70 -3.40
CA TRP A 139 -5.00 -1.38 -4.58
C TRP A 139 -3.78 -2.24 -4.27
N CYS A 140 -2.86 -1.75 -3.44
CA CYS A 140 -1.70 -2.51 -2.98
C CYS A 140 -2.16 -3.77 -2.23
N ALA A 141 -3.10 -3.62 -1.28
CA ALA A 141 -3.67 -4.74 -0.55
C ALA A 141 -4.38 -5.76 -1.47
N ALA A 142 -5.17 -5.28 -2.43
CA ALA A 142 -5.86 -6.13 -3.40
C ALA A 142 -4.87 -6.93 -4.26
N PHE A 143 -3.80 -6.28 -4.72
CA PHE A 143 -2.75 -6.89 -5.52
C PHE A 143 -1.93 -7.94 -4.73
N VAL A 144 -1.42 -7.55 -3.56
CA VAL A 144 -0.51 -8.39 -2.76
C VAL A 144 -1.24 -9.56 -2.11
N SER A 145 -2.52 -9.40 -1.77
CA SER A 145 -3.28 -10.38 -0.98
C SER A 145 -4.46 -10.98 -1.74
N ASN A 146 -4.35 -11.05 -3.08
CA ASN A 146 -5.34 -11.71 -3.96
C ASN A 146 -6.78 -11.26 -3.66
N ASN A 147 -6.96 -9.95 -3.51
CA ASN A 147 -8.22 -9.28 -3.23
C ASN A 147 -8.97 -9.81 -1.98
N ALA A 148 -8.25 -10.15 -0.91
CA ALA A 148 -8.84 -10.63 0.35
C ALA A 148 -9.75 -9.60 1.07
N LEU A 149 -9.79 -8.34 0.61
CA LEU A 149 -10.67 -7.27 1.08
C LEU A 149 -11.77 -6.91 0.05
N ALA A 150 -12.17 -7.84 -0.81
CA ALA A 150 -13.18 -7.59 -1.84
C ALA A 150 -14.50 -7.03 -1.29
N ASP A 151 -14.85 -7.33 -0.04
CA ASP A 151 -16.04 -6.81 0.64
C ASP A 151 -15.90 -5.35 1.12
N PHE A 152 -14.71 -4.74 1.00
CA PHE A 152 -14.52 -3.31 1.23
C PHE A 152 -14.93 -2.47 0.01
N ALA A 153 -15.39 -3.08 -1.09
CA ALA A 153 -15.62 -2.38 -2.36
C ALA A 153 -16.49 -1.11 -2.24
N THR A 154 -16.00 0.00 -2.78
CA THR A 154 -16.64 1.32 -2.74
C THR A 154 -17.02 1.87 -4.11
N ALA A 155 -16.38 1.42 -5.20
CA ALA A 155 -16.69 1.87 -6.55
C ALA A 155 -18.15 1.65 -6.99
N PRO A 156 -18.86 0.56 -6.60
CA PRO A 156 -20.28 0.43 -6.89
C PRO A 156 -21.14 1.52 -6.26
N GLN A 157 -20.79 1.97 -5.04
CA GLN A 157 -21.50 3.06 -4.36
C GLN A 157 -21.26 4.39 -5.09
N TRP A 158 -20.01 4.68 -5.44
CA TRP A 158 -19.64 5.86 -6.23
C TRP A 158 -20.45 5.97 -7.54
N VAL A 159 -20.65 4.85 -8.24
CA VAL A 159 -21.51 4.84 -9.44
C VAL A 159 -22.98 5.06 -9.09
N ALA A 160 -23.48 4.44 -8.03
CA ALA A 160 -24.87 4.61 -7.59
C ALA A 160 -25.18 6.06 -7.19
N ASP A 161 -24.21 6.79 -6.67
CA ASP A 161 -24.32 8.19 -6.26
C ASP A 161 -24.09 9.19 -7.41
N GLY A 162 -23.98 8.70 -8.65
CA GLY A 162 -23.94 9.53 -9.85
C GLY A 162 -22.54 9.85 -10.34
N MET A 163 -21.53 9.11 -9.89
CA MET A 163 -20.12 9.26 -10.30
C MET A 163 -19.58 10.68 -10.11
N PRO A 164 -19.62 11.25 -8.89
CA PRO A 164 -18.94 12.52 -8.62
C PRO A 164 -17.46 12.46 -9.05
N ASP A 165 -16.99 13.52 -9.71
CA ASP A 165 -15.65 13.58 -10.28
C ASP A 165 -14.60 13.83 -9.18
N PHE A 166 -13.91 12.76 -8.79
CA PHE A 166 -12.70 12.82 -7.97
C PHE A 166 -11.43 12.49 -8.78
N VAL A 167 -11.53 12.50 -10.12
CA VAL A 167 -10.35 12.37 -10.99
C VAL A 167 -9.64 13.72 -11.12
N ASN A 168 -10.41 14.80 -11.26
CA ASN A 168 -9.90 16.16 -11.38
C ASN A 168 -9.71 16.88 -10.03
N SER A 169 -10.00 16.23 -8.91
CA SER A 169 -9.81 16.79 -7.59
C SER A 169 -9.52 15.72 -6.55
N THR A 170 -8.59 16.02 -5.65
CA THR A 170 -8.31 15.19 -4.47
C THR A 170 -9.25 15.57 -3.34
N ASP A 171 -9.86 14.57 -2.71
CA ASP A 171 -10.65 14.75 -1.50
C ASP A 171 -9.72 14.65 -0.29
N ASN A 172 -9.81 15.62 0.63
CA ASN A 172 -8.95 15.69 1.83
C ASN A 172 -9.39 14.75 2.96
N THR A 173 -10.01 13.66 2.54
CA THR A 173 -10.34 12.55 3.39
C THR A 173 -10.26 11.23 2.63
N ASP A 174 -9.72 10.25 3.33
CA ASP A 174 -9.69 8.81 3.07
C ASP A 174 -10.96 8.06 3.52
N GLN A 175 -11.98 8.76 4.04
CA GLN A 175 -13.18 8.15 4.62
C GLN A 175 -14.40 8.23 3.69
N SER A 176 -14.26 8.87 2.53
CA SER A 176 -15.37 9.05 1.60
C SER A 176 -15.42 7.86 0.64
N ALA A 177 -16.50 7.09 0.72
CA ALA A 177 -16.71 5.95 -0.17
C ALA A 177 -16.71 6.37 -1.65
N ASP A 178 -17.20 7.59 -1.96
CA ASP A 178 -17.26 8.07 -3.34
C ASP A 178 -15.88 8.41 -3.89
N SER A 179 -15.04 9.13 -3.14
CA SER A 179 -13.72 9.51 -3.61
C SER A 179 -12.77 8.32 -3.65
N THR A 180 -12.83 7.44 -2.65
CA THR A 180 -12.11 6.16 -2.68
C THR A 180 -12.60 5.26 -3.81
N GLY A 181 -13.92 5.13 -4.00
CA GLY A 181 -14.51 4.33 -5.07
C GLY A 181 -14.12 4.81 -6.48
N CYS A 182 -14.15 6.12 -6.70
CA CYS A 182 -13.65 6.75 -7.93
C CYS A 182 -12.18 6.40 -8.17
N GLY A 183 -11.33 6.56 -7.15
CA GLY A 183 -9.90 6.26 -7.25
C GLY A 183 -9.61 4.78 -7.50
N MET A 184 -10.33 3.87 -6.83
CA MET A 184 -10.21 2.42 -7.05
C MET A 184 -10.54 2.06 -8.51
N ALA A 185 -11.67 2.53 -9.03
CA ALA A 185 -12.04 2.26 -10.42
C ALA A 185 -11.08 2.93 -11.42
N PHE A 186 -10.55 4.11 -11.11
CA PHE A 186 -9.59 4.81 -11.96
C PHE A 186 -8.26 4.06 -12.07
N ILE A 187 -7.71 3.57 -10.95
CA ILE A 187 -6.48 2.76 -10.96
C ILE A 187 -6.71 1.44 -11.71
N SER A 188 -7.87 0.79 -11.53
CA SER A 188 -8.26 -0.39 -12.35
C SER A 188 -8.17 -0.09 -13.85
N TRP A 189 -8.71 1.05 -14.27
CA TRP A 189 -8.68 1.49 -15.66
C TRP A 189 -7.26 1.73 -16.14
N MET A 190 -6.43 2.47 -15.40
CA MET A 190 -5.02 2.70 -15.75
C MET A 190 -4.24 1.40 -15.91
N ILE A 191 -4.49 0.40 -15.06
CA ILE A 191 -3.90 -0.94 -15.19
C ILE A 191 -4.37 -1.63 -16.46
N SER A 192 -5.65 -1.53 -16.81
CA SER A 192 -6.19 -2.08 -18.07
C SER A 192 -5.58 -1.44 -19.32
N GLN A 193 -5.10 -0.19 -19.21
CA GLN A 193 -4.37 0.51 -20.27
C GLN A 193 -2.88 0.10 -20.36
N GLY A 194 -2.42 -0.78 -19.47
CA GLY A 194 -1.05 -1.32 -19.47
C GLY A 194 -0.09 -0.65 -18.48
N HIS A 195 -0.57 0.25 -17.61
CA HIS A 195 0.26 0.86 -16.58
C HIS A 195 0.30 -0.02 -15.34
N SER A 196 1.47 -0.56 -14.99
CA SER A 196 1.59 -1.41 -13.81
C SER A 196 1.41 -0.61 -12.52
N LEU A 197 1.03 -1.28 -11.43
CA LEU A 197 0.98 -0.65 -10.11
C LEU A 197 2.35 -0.08 -9.71
N SER A 198 3.45 -0.69 -10.18
CA SER A 198 4.82 -0.18 -9.99
C SER A 198 5.20 1.05 -10.82
N GLN A 199 4.37 1.45 -11.80
CA GLN A 199 4.47 2.74 -12.47
C GLN A 199 3.54 3.76 -11.79
N ILE A 200 2.35 3.32 -11.39
CA ILE A 200 1.31 4.17 -10.79
C ILE A 200 1.73 4.67 -9.40
N ALA A 201 2.10 3.77 -8.48
CA ALA A 201 2.40 4.11 -7.10
C ALA A 201 3.49 5.19 -6.95
N PRO A 202 4.70 5.05 -7.54
CA PRO A 202 5.72 6.09 -7.44
C PRO A 202 5.31 7.38 -8.15
N ALA A 203 4.54 7.32 -9.24
CA ALA A 203 4.03 8.52 -9.92
C ALA A 203 3.05 9.30 -9.03
N MET A 204 2.15 8.60 -8.33
CA MET A 204 1.24 9.23 -7.36
C MET A 204 2.02 9.85 -6.19
N VAL A 205 2.99 9.13 -5.61
CA VAL A 205 3.81 9.65 -4.50
C VAL A 205 4.56 10.92 -4.90
N ASN A 206 5.06 10.98 -6.15
CA ASN A 206 5.74 12.17 -6.68
C ASN A 206 4.82 13.37 -6.89
N LEU A 207 3.52 13.16 -7.11
CA LEU A 207 2.55 14.25 -7.20
C LEU A 207 2.23 14.85 -5.82
N GLY A 208 2.32 14.05 -4.75
CA GLY A 208 2.05 14.48 -3.38
C GLY A 208 0.56 14.69 -3.07
N ASP A 209 0.26 15.24 -1.90
CA ASP A 209 -1.11 15.32 -1.34
C ASP A 209 -2.11 16.09 -2.23
N GLY A 210 -1.64 17.12 -2.93
CA GLY A 210 -2.47 17.90 -3.85
C GLY A 210 -2.62 17.29 -5.24
N GLY A 211 -1.92 16.18 -5.50
CA GLY A 211 -1.86 15.52 -6.79
C GLY A 211 -3.17 14.83 -7.16
N THR A 212 -3.67 15.09 -8.36
CA THR A 212 -4.91 14.52 -8.88
C THR A 212 -4.67 13.27 -9.74
N PHE A 213 -5.69 12.44 -9.91
CA PHE A 213 -5.65 11.32 -10.86
C PHE A 213 -5.55 11.80 -12.31
N ALA A 214 -6.06 12.99 -12.63
CA ALA A 214 -5.88 13.62 -13.94
C ALA A 214 -4.40 13.93 -14.24
N GLU A 215 -3.66 14.46 -13.27
CA GLU A 215 -2.21 14.69 -13.40
C GLU A 215 -1.44 13.37 -13.50
N LEU A 216 -1.83 12.35 -12.74
CA LEU A 216 -1.28 11.00 -12.88
C LEU A 216 -1.45 10.48 -14.31
N TYR A 217 -2.65 10.60 -14.86
CA TYR A 217 -2.96 10.20 -16.23
C TYR A 217 -2.09 10.93 -17.25
N GLY A 218 -2.01 12.26 -17.16
CA GLY A 218 -1.16 13.02 -18.08
C GLY A 218 0.31 12.63 -17.99
N ASN A 219 0.81 12.37 -16.77
CA ASN A 219 2.18 11.93 -16.54
C ASN A 219 2.48 10.55 -17.15
N LEU A 220 1.57 9.58 -17.00
CA LEU A 220 1.80 8.20 -17.44
C LEU A 220 1.48 7.96 -18.92
N THR A 221 0.50 8.68 -19.47
CA THR A 221 0.05 8.50 -20.86
C THR A 221 0.67 9.50 -21.83
N SER A 222 1.24 10.60 -21.31
CA SER A 222 1.65 11.77 -22.10
C SER A 222 0.48 12.48 -22.81
N ASP A 223 -0.76 12.24 -22.41
CA ASP A 223 -1.95 12.98 -22.86
C ASP A 223 -2.22 14.21 -21.95
N ASP A 224 -3.12 15.10 -22.37
CA ASP A 224 -3.57 16.23 -21.56
C ASP A 224 -4.35 15.72 -20.33
N PRO A 225 -4.01 16.14 -19.09
CA PRO A 225 -4.77 15.81 -17.89
C PRO A 225 -6.28 16.08 -18.01
N ALA A 226 -6.69 17.09 -18.79
CA ALA A 226 -8.10 17.41 -19.01
C ALA A 226 -8.87 16.29 -19.73
N ASN A 227 -8.17 15.37 -20.41
CA ASN A 227 -8.77 14.22 -21.08
C ASN A 227 -8.99 13.03 -20.13
N ALA A 228 -8.41 13.03 -18.93
CA ALA A 228 -8.48 11.89 -18.01
C ALA A 228 -9.91 11.51 -17.64
N TRP A 229 -10.70 12.48 -17.17
CA TRP A 229 -12.07 12.26 -16.76
C TRP A 229 -13.00 11.84 -17.92
N PRO A 230 -13.08 12.54 -19.06
CA PRO A 230 -13.94 12.10 -20.15
C PRO A 230 -13.55 10.73 -20.71
N ASN A 231 -12.25 10.42 -20.84
CA ASN A 231 -11.80 9.11 -21.31
C ASN A 231 -12.15 7.99 -20.32
N PHE A 232 -12.01 8.26 -19.02
CA PHE A 232 -12.39 7.33 -17.96
C PHE A 232 -13.91 7.11 -17.94
N GLN A 233 -14.73 8.16 -18.06
CA GLN A 233 -16.18 8.04 -18.15
C GLN A 233 -16.62 7.21 -19.35
N ASP A 234 -16.01 7.44 -20.52
CA ASP A 234 -16.28 6.64 -21.73
C ASP A 234 -15.93 5.16 -21.53
N ALA A 235 -14.82 4.88 -20.82
CA ALA A 235 -14.42 3.52 -20.47
C ALA A 235 -15.43 2.86 -19.51
N ILE A 236 -15.88 3.58 -18.47
CA ILE A 236 -16.90 3.11 -17.52
C ILE A 236 -18.22 2.82 -18.24
N ASN A 237 -18.68 3.71 -19.10
CA ASN A 237 -19.91 3.54 -19.88
C ASN A 237 -19.85 2.37 -20.86
N SER A 238 -18.63 1.96 -21.25
CA SER A 238 -18.39 0.83 -22.15
C SER A 238 -18.30 -0.53 -21.44
N LEU A 239 -18.35 -0.56 -20.09
CA LEU A 239 -18.28 -1.80 -19.33
C LEU A 239 -19.56 -2.64 -19.55
N PRO A 240 -19.44 -3.90 -20.00
CA PRO A 240 -20.60 -4.72 -20.33
C PRO A 240 -21.49 -5.05 -19.12
N ASN A 241 -20.91 -5.04 -17.91
CA ASN A 241 -21.61 -5.34 -16.66
C ASN A 241 -21.69 -4.12 -15.72
N GLY A 242 -21.27 -2.94 -16.18
CA GLY A 242 -21.05 -1.78 -15.32
C GLY A 242 -19.98 -2.01 -14.24
N VAL A 243 -20.01 -1.20 -13.19
CA VAL A 243 -19.09 -1.27 -12.05
C VAL A 243 -19.73 -2.07 -10.92
N THR A 244 -19.29 -3.32 -10.74
CA THR A 244 -19.82 -4.24 -9.72
C THR A 244 -18.87 -4.50 -8.55
N ASN A 245 -17.64 -4.01 -8.63
CA ASN A 245 -16.60 -4.09 -7.61
C ASN A 245 -15.55 -2.97 -7.85
N ASP A 246 -14.49 -2.95 -7.05
CA ASP A 246 -13.39 -1.97 -7.15
C ASP A 246 -12.39 -2.24 -8.29
N ASP A 247 -12.49 -3.40 -8.97
CA ASP A 247 -11.69 -3.75 -10.14
C ASP A 247 -12.57 -3.96 -11.39
N PRO A 248 -13.32 -2.95 -11.85
CA PRO A 248 -14.27 -3.10 -12.93
C PRO A 248 -13.62 -3.41 -14.29
N PHE A 249 -12.33 -3.08 -14.48
CA PHE A 249 -11.58 -3.33 -15.71
C PHE A 249 -10.69 -4.58 -15.65
N ASN A 250 -10.85 -5.41 -14.61
CA ASN A 250 -10.09 -6.66 -14.42
C ASN A 250 -8.57 -6.43 -14.45
N GLY A 251 -8.12 -5.34 -13.82
CA GLY A 251 -6.72 -4.97 -13.66
C GLY A 251 -5.92 -6.06 -12.93
N LEU A 252 -6.48 -6.69 -11.90
CA LEU A 252 -5.83 -7.79 -11.17
C LEU A 252 -5.61 -9.05 -12.03
N GLY A 253 -6.42 -9.21 -13.10
CA GLY A 253 -6.34 -10.35 -14.01
C GLY A 253 -5.38 -10.16 -15.20
N GLN A 254 -4.75 -8.99 -15.35
CA GLN A 254 -3.91 -8.69 -16.52
C GLN A 254 -2.50 -9.31 -16.42
N PRO A 255 -2.03 -10.05 -17.45
CA PRO A 255 -0.74 -10.76 -17.43
C PRO A 255 0.50 -9.86 -17.42
N THR A 256 0.36 -8.55 -17.70
CA THR A 256 1.44 -7.55 -17.51
C THR A 256 1.85 -7.39 -16.05
N GLN A 257 1.05 -7.90 -15.11
CA GLN A 257 1.38 -7.93 -13.69
C GLN A 257 2.39 -9.05 -13.32
N MET A 258 2.74 -9.96 -14.24
CA MET A 258 3.59 -11.13 -13.97
C MET A 258 5.04 -11.08 -14.48
N THR A 259 5.59 -9.93 -14.89
CA THR A 259 7.06 -9.84 -15.08
C THR A 259 7.76 -9.36 -13.82
N HIS A 260 7.45 -9.96 -12.67
CA HIS A 260 8.33 -9.89 -11.52
C HIS A 260 9.44 -10.93 -11.69
N VAL A 261 10.55 -10.51 -12.30
CA VAL A 261 11.85 -10.99 -11.81
C VAL A 261 11.85 -10.65 -10.31
N SER A 262 12.21 -11.60 -9.45
CA SER A 262 12.17 -11.38 -7.99
C SER A 262 12.82 -10.03 -7.61
N PRO A 263 12.37 -9.31 -6.57
CA PRO A 263 12.97 -8.03 -6.18
C PRO A 263 14.50 -8.10 -6.01
N ARG A 264 15.02 -9.25 -5.55
CA ARG A 264 16.47 -9.54 -5.52
C ARG A 264 17.12 -9.59 -6.90
N SER A 265 16.42 -10.08 -7.91
CA SER A 265 16.87 -10.08 -9.29
C SER A 265 16.81 -8.68 -9.91
N ALA A 266 15.76 -7.90 -9.65
CA ALA A 266 15.62 -6.54 -10.19
C ALA A 266 16.65 -5.56 -9.59
N GLU A 267 16.83 -5.57 -8.27
CA GLU A 267 17.84 -4.77 -7.58
C GLU A 267 19.26 -5.17 -8.01
N LEU A 268 19.52 -6.47 -8.13
CA LEU A 268 20.81 -6.97 -8.57
C LEU A 268 21.09 -6.57 -10.03
N VAL A 269 20.11 -6.71 -10.92
CA VAL A 269 20.23 -6.31 -12.34
C VAL A 269 20.45 -4.80 -12.43
N GLY A 270 19.73 -3.98 -11.67
CA GLY A 270 19.91 -2.53 -11.62
C GLY A 270 21.31 -2.11 -11.17
N ARG A 271 21.82 -2.71 -10.08
CA ARG A 271 23.18 -2.46 -9.57
C ARG A 271 24.26 -2.89 -10.56
N ILE A 272 24.12 -4.07 -11.18
CA ILE A 272 25.04 -4.57 -12.20
C ILE A 272 25.04 -3.63 -13.41
N LEU A 273 23.87 -3.25 -13.91
CA LEU A 273 23.74 -2.40 -15.10
C LEU A 273 24.32 -1.00 -14.86
N ALA A 274 24.03 -0.38 -13.71
CA ALA A 274 24.58 0.93 -13.35
C ALA A 274 26.12 0.92 -13.22
N THR A 275 26.67 -0.17 -12.67
CA THR A 275 28.12 -0.38 -12.52
C THR A 275 28.79 -0.53 -13.89
N ILE A 276 28.21 -1.34 -14.79
CA ILE A 276 28.73 -1.54 -16.16
C ILE A 276 28.68 -0.24 -16.95
N ILE A 277 27.57 0.51 -16.90
CA ILE A 277 27.42 1.78 -17.63
C ILE A 277 28.47 2.79 -17.15
N THR A 278 28.70 2.87 -15.85
CA THR A 278 29.67 3.79 -15.24
C THR A 278 31.11 3.44 -15.63
N ASP A 279 31.47 2.16 -15.63
CA ASP A 279 32.83 1.74 -15.99
C ASP A 279 33.10 1.82 -17.50
N LEU A 280 32.08 1.59 -18.35
CA LEU A 280 32.17 1.83 -19.78
C LEU A 280 32.34 3.31 -20.10
N ALA A 281 31.56 4.18 -19.45
CA ALA A 281 31.69 5.63 -19.60
C ALA A 281 33.06 6.16 -19.12
N ALA A 282 33.66 5.49 -18.13
CA ALA A 282 35.00 5.81 -17.64
C ALA A 282 36.14 5.15 -18.44
N GLY A 283 35.84 4.40 -19.51
CA GLY A 283 36.84 3.76 -20.37
C GLY A 283 37.67 2.68 -19.67
N ARG A 284 37.11 2.00 -18.66
CA ARG A 284 37.84 0.98 -17.89
C ARG A 284 38.10 -0.28 -18.71
N GLN A 285 39.19 -0.96 -18.40
CA GLN A 285 39.56 -2.23 -19.03
C GLN A 285 38.62 -3.37 -18.58
N PRO A 286 38.37 -4.39 -19.42
CA PRO A 286 37.39 -5.46 -19.17
C PRO A 286 37.58 -6.19 -17.83
N GLU A 287 38.82 -6.40 -17.38
CA GLU A 287 39.12 -7.07 -16.12
C GLU A 287 38.63 -6.28 -14.90
N GLN A 288 38.60 -4.96 -15.01
CA GLN A 288 38.22 -4.05 -13.94
C GLN A 288 36.69 -3.91 -13.85
N ILE A 289 36.01 -3.92 -15.00
CA ILE A 289 34.54 -4.02 -15.07
C ILE A 289 34.08 -5.31 -14.38
N ALA A 290 34.72 -6.44 -14.68
CA ALA A 290 34.38 -7.73 -14.09
C ALA A 290 34.56 -7.76 -12.55
N ALA A 291 35.58 -7.06 -12.02
CA ALA A 291 35.82 -6.97 -10.59
C ALA A 291 34.77 -6.10 -9.85
N ASN A 292 34.35 -5.00 -10.47
CA ASN A 292 33.35 -4.10 -9.89
C ASN A 292 31.95 -4.73 -9.89
N VAL A 293 31.58 -5.46 -10.96
CA VAL A 293 30.36 -6.27 -11.01
C VAL A 293 30.35 -7.33 -9.90
N ARG A 294 31.49 -7.97 -9.62
CA ARG A 294 31.62 -8.92 -8.49
C ARG A 294 31.39 -8.29 -7.13
N THR A 295 31.73 -7.01 -6.97
CA THR A 295 31.57 -6.28 -5.71
C THR A 295 30.13 -5.80 -5.52
N ALA A 296 29.45 -5.40 -6.60
CA ALA A 296 28.04 -5.01 -6.60
C ALA A 296 27.07 -6.14 -6.20
N LEU A 297 27.54 -7.39 -6.23
CA LEU A 297 26.81 -8.58 -5.76
C LEU A 297 26.74 -8.69 -4.21
N LEU A 298 27.38 -7.80 -3.45
CA LEU A 298 27.40 -7.83 -1.97
C LEU A 298 26.35 -6.89 -1.33
N PRO A 299 25.82 -7.20 -0.12
CA PRO A 299 24.79 -6.39 0.55
C PRO A 299 25.31 -5.01 1.02
N ALA A 300 24.48 -3.98 0.94
CA ALA A 300 24.83 -2.59 1.31
C ALA A 300 24.11 -2.12 2.59
N ALA A 301 24.74 -1.22 3.36
CA ALA A 301 24.23 -0.62 4.60
C ALA A 301 23.52 0.75 4.37
N ARG A 302 22.56 1.08 5.24
CA ARG A 302 21.63 2.24 5.16
C ARG A 302 22.20 3.57 5.68
N PRO A 303 21.69 4.73 5.19
CA PRO A 303 21.86 6.03 5.83
C PRO A 303 20.56 6.69 6.37
N ILE A 304 20.76 7.40 7.50
CA ILE A 304 20.29 8.73 8.01
C ILE A 304 18.82 9.21 7.84
N ALA A 305 18.28 9.72 8.95
CA ALA A 305 16.88 10.07 9.29
C ALA A 305 16.33 11.41 8.71
N PRO A 306 14.98 11.54 8.59
CA PRO A 306 14.29 12.81 8.37
C PRO A 306 13.24 13.20 9.44
N THR A 307 12.67 14.37 9.17
CA THR A 307 11.84 15.31 9.95
C THR A 307 10.41 14.83 10.27
N ILE A 308 9.81 15.39 11.34
CA ILE A 308 8.51 15.00 11.92
C ILE A 308 7.32 15.56 11.12
N CYS A 309 6.44 14.69 10.62
CA CYS A 309 5.12 15.00 10.04
C CYS A 309 4.00 15.07 11.11
N LYS A 310 2.90 15.78 10.80
CA LYS A 310 1.67 15.78 11.62
C LYS A 310 0.85 14.52 11.32
N PRO A 311 0.11 13.95 12.29
CA PRO A 311 -0.72 12.77 12.06
C PRO A 311 -1.81 13.06 11.01
N GLY A 312 -1.81 12.29 9.92
CA GLY A 312 -2.65 12.50 8.73
C GLY A 312 -3.51 11.31 8.32
N SER A 313 -3.05 10.07 8.54
CA SER A 313 -3.82 8.87 8.19
C SER A 313 -5.04 8.69 9.10
N LYS A 314 -6.15 8.20 8.53
CA LYS A 314 -7.32 7.72 9.27
C LYS A 314 -7.55 6.24 8.94
N ARG A 315 -8.14 5.55 9.91
CA ARG A 315 -8.47 4.12 9.84
C ARG A 315 -9.16 3.68 8.54
N LEU A 316 -8.59 2.68 7.87
CA LEU A 316 -9.20 1.90 6.80
C LEU A 316 -10.46 1.18 7.32
N LEU A 317 -11.61 1.33 6.67
CA LEU A 317 -12.89 0.72 7.09
C LEU A 317 -13.69 0.16 5.91
N PRO A 318 -14.50 -0.90 6.11
CA PRO A 318 -15.43 -1.34 5.09
C PRO A 318 -16.55 -0.29 4.88
N PRO A 319 -17.20 -0.27 3.70
CA PRO A 319 -18.27 0.66 3.37
C PRO A 319 -19.37 0.69 4.45
N GLY A 320 -19.88 1.89 4.74
CA GLY A 320 -21.00 2.09 5.66
C GLY A 320 -20.66 2.07 7.15
N LYS A 321 -19.40 1.84 7.55
CA LYS A 321 -18.94 1.97 8.95
C LYS A 321 -18.30 3.33 9.28
N THR A 322 -18.38 4.31 8.40
CA THR A 322 -17.88 5.66 8.66
C THR A 322 -18.64 6.27 9.85
N THR A 323 -17.91 6.71 10.87
CA THR A 323 -18.51 7.42 11.99
C THR A 323 -19.15 8.71 11.47
N LYS A 324 -20.48 8.78 11.49
CA LYS A 324 -21.21 10.05 11.37
C LYS A 324 -20.71 10.98 12.46
N ARG A 325 -19.75 11.87 12.16
CA ARG A 325 -19.57 13.08 12.96
C ARG A 325 -20.79 13.93 12.70
N SER A 326 -21.72 13.91 13.65
CA SER A 326 -22.79 14.89 13.74
C SER A 326 -22.15 16.28 13.73
N MET A 327 -22.28 17.00 12.62
CA MET A 327 -22.16 18.45 12.66
C MET A 327 -23.37 18.94 13.47
N THR A 328 -23.16 19.15 14.76
CA THR A 328 -24.03 20.05 15.52
C THR A 328 -23.76 21.48 15.05
N ALA A 329 -24.87 22.17 14.82
CA ALA A 329 -25.04 23.52 14.24
C ALA A 329 -24.08 24.60 14.73
#